data_AF-I3RKH4-F1
#
_entry.id   AF-I3RKH4-F1
#
_cell.length_a   1.000
_cell.length_b   1.000
_cell.length_c   1.000
_cell.angle_alpha   90.00
_cell.angle_beta   90.00
_cell.angle_gamma   90.00
#
_symmetry.space_group_name_H-M   'P 1'
#
loop_
_entity.id
_entity.type
_entity.pdbx_description
1 polymer ?
#
loop_
_entity_poly.entity_id
_entity_poly.type
_entity_poly.pdbx_seq_one_letter_code
_entity_poly.pdbx_strand_id
1 'polypeptide(L)'
;MTDLVLKEETYDRFVVLYDLVGLVGEGIATESALASSARLSQDVVRQMLAFMLGQGYIRTTPSNGEFRITALGSDLLREFLGMRRFLS
;
A
#
# COMPACT_ATOMS: atom_id res chain seq x y z
N MET A 1 -8.77 20.60 27.19
CA MET A 1 -9.30 19.71 26.13
C MET A 1 -8.61 20.08 24.83
N THR A 2 -7.40 19.56 24.60
CA THR A 2 -6.68 19.79 23.34
C THR A 2 -5.60 18.72 23.26
N ASP A 3 -6.01 17.49 22.94
CA ASP A 3 -5.08 16.36 22.77
C ASP A 3 -5.60 15.38 21.72
N LEU A 4 -6.03 15.93 20.58
CA LEU A 4 -6.50 15.16 19.41
C LEU A 4 -5.82 15.61 18.12
N VAL A 5 -4.65 16.25 18.23
CA VAL A 5 -3.84 16.66 17.07
C VAL A 5 -2.40 16.21 17.30
N LEU A 6 -2.22 14.89 17.42
CA LEU A 6 -0.92 14.26 17.22
C LEU A 6 -1.01 13.29 16.03
N LYS A 7 -0.96 13.92 14.84
CA LYS A 7 -0.19 13.51 13.66
C LYS A 7 -0.67 12.31 12.84
N GLU A 8 -1.76 12.51 12.10
CA GLU A 8 -2.04 11.76 10.86
C GLU A 8 -1.00 12.04 9.74
N GLU A 9 -0.15 13.08 9.87
CA GLU A 9 0.79 13.51 8.82
C GLU A 9 2.17 12.83 8.83
N THR A 10 2.38 11.77 9.61
CA THR A 10 3.66 11.03 9.59
C THR A 10 3.46 9.52 9.61
N TYR A 11 2.40 9.04 8.98
CA TYR A 11 2.50 7.71 8.37
C TYR A 11 3.56 7.83 7.27
N ASP A 12 4.75 7.31 7.54
CA ASP A 12 5.86 7.32 6.58
C ASP A 12 5.32 6.76 5.26
N ARG A 13 5.46 7.52 4.18
CA ARG A 13 4.96 7.13 2.85
C ARG A 13 5.50 5.76 2.43
N PHE A 14 6.67 5.38 2.95
CA PHE A 14 7.19 4.03 2.80
C PHE A 14 6.32 2.98 3.49
N VAL A 15 5.92 3.18 4.74
CA VAL A 15 5.02 2.25 5.46
C VAL A 15 3.69 2.12 4.72
N VAL A 16 3.10 3.24 4.28
CA VAL A 16 1.86 3.23 3.50
C VAL A 16 2.03 2.45 2.18
N LEU A 17 3.17 2.63 1.49
CA LEU A 17 3.48 1.89 0.28
C LEU A 17 3.52 0.38 0.55
N TYR A 18 4.26 -0.04 1.58
CA TYR A 18 4.40 -1.46 1.93
C TYR A 18 3.07 -2.08 2.34
N ASP A 19 2.27 -1.38 3.15
CA ASP A 19 0.96 -1.86 3.56
C ASP A 19 0.04 -2.05 2.35
N LEU A 20 -0.02 -1.07 1.44
CA LEU A 20 -0.85 -1.17 0.24
C LEU A 20 -0.39 -2.28 -0.72
N VAL A 21 0.93 -2.44 -0.94
CA VAL A 21 1.46 -3.55 -1.74
C VAL A 21 1.13 -4.90 -1.08
N GLY A 22 1.22 -4.97 0.25
CA GLY A 22 0.87 -6.14 1.06
C GLY A 22 -0.60 -6.54 0.90
N LEU A 23 -1.52 -5.58 1.07
CA LEU A 23 -2.96 -5.81 0.92
C LEU A 23 -3.32 -6.29 -0.50
N VAL A 24 -2.67 -5.75 -1.54
CA VAL A 24 -2.84 -6.24 -2.91
C VAL A 24 -2.31 -7.68 -3.05
N GLY A 25 -1.21 -8.02 -2.39
CA GLY A 25 -0.67 -9.38 -2.33
C GLY A 25 -1.60 -10.37 -1.62
N GLU A 26 -2.37 -9.90 -0.63
CA GLU A 26 -3.41 -10.67 0.08
C GLU A 26 -4.71 -10.83 -0.74
N GLY A 27 -4.80 -10.21 -1.91
CA GLY A 27 -5.95 -10.30 -2.81
C GLY A 27 -6.96 -9.15 -2.70
N ILE A 28 -6.64 -8.09 -1.95
CA ILE A 28 -7.46 -6.88 -1.90
C ILE A 28 -7.20 -6.06 -3.16
N ALA A 29 -8.10 -6.19 -4.12
CA ALA A 29 -7.81 -5.80 -5.50
C ALA A 29 -8.47 -4.48 -5.95
N THR A 30 -9.31 -3.83 -5.14
CA THR A 30 -10.01 -2.59 -5.56
C THR A 30 -9.59 -1.38 -4.73
N GLU A 31 -9.62 -0.19 -5.34
CA GLU A 31 -9.28 1.09 -4.66
C GLU A 31 -10.10 1.29 -3.38
N SER A 32 -11.41 1.01 -3.44
CA SER A 32 -12.32 1.17 -2.30
C SER A 32 -12.01 0.18 -1.17
N ALA A 33 -11.71 -1.07 -1.49
CA ALA A 33 -11.35 -2.07 -0.49
C ALA A 33 -9.98 -1.75 0.14
N LEU A 34 -9.02 -1.28 -0.65
CA LEU A 34 -7.71 -0.85 -0.15
C LEU A 34 -7.82 0.35 0.78
N ALA A 35 -8.60 1.37 0.42
CA ALA A 35 -8.88 2.52 1.28
C ALA A 35 -9.52 2.11 2.61
N SER A 36 -10.49 1.19 2.57
CA SER A 36 -11.13 0.70 3.78
C SER A 36 -10.18 -0.11 4.66
N SER A 37 -9.38 -1.01 4.07
CA SER A 37 -8.46 -1.87 4.83
C SER A 37 -7.29 -1.11 5.41
N ALA A 38 -6.72 -0.16 4.65
CA ALA A 38 -5.63 0.69 5.11
C ALA A 38 -6.09 1.85 6.01
N ARG A 39 -7.42 2.07 6.15
CA ARG A 39 -8.03 3.22 6.85
C ARG A 39 -7.51 4.57 6.32
N LEU A 40 -7.33 4.64 5.00
CA LEU A 40 -6.84 5.82 4.29
C LEU A 40 -7.96 6.47 3.48
N SER A 41 -7.80 7.75 3.16
CA SER A 41 -8.70 8.40 2.20
C SER A 41 -8.49 7.82 0.79
N GLN A 42 -9.56 7.81 -0.01
CA GLN A 42 -9.48 7.34 -1.40
C GLN A 42 -8.44 8.14 -2.22
N ASP A 43 -8.32 9.45 -1.97
CA ASP A 43 -7.35 10.29 -2.68
C ASP A 43 -5.90 9.88 -2.39
N VAL A 44 -5.58 9.55 -1.14
CA VAL A 44 -4.25 9.06 -0.76
C VAL A 44 -3.99 7.70 -1.41
N VAL A 45 -4.95 6.78 -1.34
CA VAL A 45 -4.80 5.46 -1.96
C VAL A 45 -4.64 5.58 -3.47
N ARG A 46 -5.38 6.46 -4.14
CA ARG A 46 -5.25 6.69 -5.58
C ARG A 46 -3.86 7.20 -5.96
N GLN A 47 -3.32 8.16 -5.22
CA GLN A 47 -1.96 8.66 -5.46
C GLN A 47 -0.91 7.56 -5.29
N MET A 48 -1.06 6.74 -4.23
CA MET A 48 -0.16 5.62 -3.98
C MET A 48 -0.28 4.52 -5.02
N LEU A 49 -1.49 4.19 -5.48
CA LEU A 49 -1.73 3.22 -6.55
C LEU A 49 -1.12 3.67 -7.88
N ALA A 50 -1.25 4.95 -8.23
CA ALA A 50 -0.61 5.51 -9.41
C ALA A 50 0.92 5.37 -9.33
N PHE A 51 1.50 5.64 -8.17
CA PHE A 51 2.92 5.41 -7.93
C PHE A 51 3.30 3.93 -8.05
N MET A 52 2.58 3.02 -7.37
CA MET A 52 2.84 1.58 -7.40
C MET A 52 2.75 0.99 -8.81
N LEU A 53 1.80 1.45 -9.63
CA LEU A 53 1.68 1.10 -11.05
C LEU A 53 2.87 1.63 -11.84
N GLY A 54 3.24 2.89 -11.65
CA GLY A 54 4.39 3.51 -12.33
C GLY A 54 5.72 2.85 -12.01
N GLN A 55 5.89 2.35 -10.78
CA GLN A 55 7.08 1.58 -10.37
C GLN A 55 7.00 0.09 -10.76
N GLY A 56 5.85 -0.40 -11.21
CA GLY A 56 5.66 -1.80 -11.58
C GLY A 56 5.52 -2.77 -10.41
N TYR A 57 5.22 -2.30 -9.20
CA TYR A 57 4.97 -3.16 -8.02
C TYR A 57 3.62 -3.88 -8.10
N ILE A 58 2.65 -3.25 -8.76
CA ILE A 58 1.34 -3.83 -9.07
C ILE A 58 1.02 -3.63 -10.54
N ARG A 59 0.02 -4.36 -11.02
CA ARG A 59 -0.56 -4.21 -12.35
C ARG A 59 -2.08 -4.27 -12.27
N THR A 60 -2.76 -3.61 -13.20
CA THR A 60 -4.20 -3.75 -13.38
C THR A 60 -4.51 -5.00 -14.20
N THR A 61 -5.63 -5.64 -13.89
CA THR A 61 -6.19 -6.71 -14.72
C THR A 61 -7.17 -6.11 -15.74
N PRO A 62 -7.24 -6.65 -16.97
CA PRO A 62 -8.11 -6.11 -18.01
C PRO A 62 -9.61 -6.20 -17.67
N SER A 63 -9.98 -7.15 -16.82
CA SER A 63 -11.38 -7.57 -16.69
C SER A 63 -12.20 -6.67 -15.78
N ASN A 64 -11.61 -6.08 -14.73
CA ASN A 64 -12.37 -5.38 -13.67
C ASN A 64 -11.66 -4.16 -13.05
N GLY A 65 -10.52 -3.71 -13.59
CA GLY A 65 -9.74 -2.65 -12.94
C GLY A 65 -9.14 -3.09 -11.58
N GLU A 66 -9.11 -4.39 -11.33
CA GLU A 66 -8.52 -4.99 -10.14
C GLU A 66 -7.00 -4.95 -10.19
N PHE A 67 -6.37 -4.66 -9.05
CA PHE A 67 -4.92 -4.67 -8.88
C PHE A 67 -4.41 -6.06 -8.51
N ARG A 68 -3.27 -6.44 -9.08
CA ARG A 68 -2.51 -7.63 -8.70
C ARG A 68 -1.06 -7.28 -8.48
N ILE A 69 -0.46 -7.90 -7.48
CA ILE A 69 0.97 -7.76 -7.19
C ILE A 69 1.79 -8.36 -8.32
N THR A 70 2.94 -7.76 -8.61
CA THR A 70 3.94 -8.30 -9.54
C THR A 70 5.02 -9.09 -8.80
N ALA A 71 5.94 -9.71 -9.54
CA ALA A 71 7.13 -10.30 -8.93
C ALA A 71 7.95 -9.24 -8.18
N LEU A 72 8.15 -8.07 -8.79
CA LEU A 72 8.88 -6.95 -8.19
C LEU A 72 8.22 -6.45 -6.89
N GLY A 73 6.89 -6.31 -6.87
CA GLY A 73 6.17 -5.94 -5.64
C GLY A 73 6.29 -7.01 -4.55
N SER A 74 6.34 -8.29 -4.93
CA SER A 74 6.52 -9.39 -3.98
C SER A 74 7.94 -9.40 -3.39
N ASP A 75 8.95 -9.11 -4.19
CA ASP A 75 10.34 -9.03 -3.73
C ASP A 75 10.55 -7.82 -2.80
N LEU A 76 9.94 -6.68 -3.15
CA LEU A 76 9.89 -5.49 -2.29
C LEU A 76 9.35 -5.82 -0.88
N LEU A 77 8.24 -6.56 -0.78
CA LEU A 77 7.67 -6.98 0.51
C LEU A 77 8.64 -7.88 1.30
N ARG A 78 9.33 -8.81 0.63
CA ARG A 78 10.29 -9.70 1.31
C ARG A 78 11.47 -8.93 1.87
N GLU A 79 12.01 -7.98 1.12
CA GLU A 79 13.11 -7.12 1.58
C GLU A 79 12.71 -6.31 2.81
N PHE A 80 11.50 -5.73 2.80
CA PHE A 80 11.00 -4.97 3.93
C PHE A 80 10.76 -5.81 5.18
N LEU A 81 10.17 -6.99 5.03
CA LEU A 81 10.01 -7.93 6.15
C LEU A 81 11.37 -8.39 6.71
N GLY A 82 12.36 -8.58 5.83
CA GLY A 82 13.74 -8.85 6.22
C GLY A 82 14.36 -7.73 7.04
N MET A 83 14.23 -6.48 6.58
CA MET A 83 14.71 -5.30 7.31
C MET A 83 14.00 -5.13 8.66
N ARG A 84 12.68 -5.29 8.72
CA ARG A 84 11.90 -5.16 9.96
C ARG A 84 12.31 -6.19 11.00
N ARG A 85 12.61 -7.43 10.58
CA ARG A 85 13.09 -8.50 11.47
C ARG A 85 14.51 -8.24 11.99
N PHE A 86 15.34 -7.51 11.25
CA PHE A 86 16.70 -7.16 11.69
C PHE A 86 16.71 -6.04 12.74
N LEU A 87 15.68 -5.19 12.75
CA LEU A 87 15.55 -4.03 13.65
C LEU A 87 14.76 -4.31 14.93
N SER A 88 14.18 -5.51 15.07
CA SER A 88 13.42 -5.99 16.25
C SER A 88 14.27 -6.88 17.14
#